data_AF-A0A4P9YTF5-F1
#
_entry.id   AF-A0A4P9YTF5-F1
#
_cell.length_a   1.000
_cell.length_b   1.000
_cell.length_c   1.000
_cell.angle_alpha   90.00
_cell.angle_beta   90.00
_cell.angle_gamma   90.00
#
_symmetry.space_group_name_H-M   'P 1'
#
loop_
_entity.id
_entity.type
_entity.pdbx_description
1 polymer ?
#
loop_
_entity_poly.entity_id
_entity_poly.type
_entity_poly.pdbx_seq_one_letter_code
_entity_poly.pdbx_strand_id
1 'polypeptide(L)'
;MPPIDLTLVLDCAYDDLMTDKDLHSLALQINRSYSVQRVAKCAAAGGLVLTSYGDRLDAQMQRVCPHADRWQRFRREQASYTTLFPREKLVYLSADAEDVLETLEPDTVYVIGALVDRNHHKNLTHQRATELGIRTAQLPIRSFVATSHRRVLTVNHVVEILTHWCGHRDWQQAFLNAIPQRKLTAPQPASTAVGEETTEEQQHDNDDEGSSI
;
A
#
# COMPACT_ATOMS: atom_id res chain seq x y z
N MET A 1 -20.27 10.83 -0.26
CA MET A 1 -19.87 9.66 0.55
C MET A 1 -19.40 10.15 1.91
N PRO A 2 -19.71 9.44 3.00
CA PRO A 2 -19.18 9.77 4.32
C PRO A 2 -17.65 9.62 4.33
N PRO A 3 -16.93 10.42 5.13
CA PRO A 3 -15.49 10.24 5.31
C PRO A 3 -15.19 8.85 5.91
N ILE A 4 -14.11 8.21 5.45
CA ILE A 4 -13.60 6.99 6.07
C ILE A 4 -12.62 7.41 7.15
N ASP A 5 -12.87 6.98 8.39
CA ASP A 5 -11.90 7.15 9.47
C ASP A 5 -10.77 6.13 9.28
N LEU A 6 -9.62 6.61 8.80
CA LEU A 6 -8.50 5.74 8.46
C LEU A 6 -7.47 5.75 9.59
N THR A 7 -7.49 4.71 10.42
CA THR A 7 -6.41 4.43 11.36
C THR A 7 -5.39 3.51 10.70
N LEU A 8 -4.15 3.98 10.60
CA LEU A 8 -3.02 3.20 10.10
C LEU A 8 -2.12 2.80 11.24
N VAL A 9 -1.81 1.51 11.32
CA VAL A 9 -0.91 0.96 12.33
C VAL A 9 0.38 0.50 11.67
N LEU A 10 1.51 0.93 12.23
CA LEU A 10 2.83 0.40 11.91
C LEU A 10 3.21 -0.60 13.00
N ASP A 11 3.34 -1.87 12.62
CA ASP A 11 3.81 -2.95 13.51
C ASP A 11 5.34 -2.91 13.58
N CYS A 12 5.89 -2.42 14.69
CA CYS A 12 7.33 -2.25 14.92
C CYS A 12 7.99 -3.46 15.62
N ALA A 13 7.35 -4.63 15.64
CA ALA A 13 7.86 -5.85 16.29
C ALA A 13 9.05 -6.52 15.57
N TYR A 14 9.84 -5.76 14.81
CA TYR A 14 10.89 -6.27 13.92
C TYR A 14 12.25 -5.60 14.12
N ASP A 15 12.45 -4.82 15.18
CA ASP A 15 13.72 -4.12 15.44
C ASP A 15 14.92 -5.07 15.38
N ASP A 16 14.81 -6.27 15.93
CA ASP A 16 15.88 -7.28 15.97
C ASP A 16 16.24 -7.88 14.60
N LEU A 17 15.40 -7.68 13.59
CA LEU A 17 15.66 -8.10 12.21
C LEU A 17 16.33 -7.00 11.38
N MET A 18 16.50 -5.80 11.94
CA MET A 18 17.01 -4.63 11.24
C MET A 18 18.34 -4.16 11.82
N THR A 19 19.26 -3.78 10.94
CA THR A 19 20.46 -3.05 11.35
C THR A 19 20.11 -1.61 11.73
N ASP A 20 21.01 -0.90 12.41
CA ASP A 20 20.80 0.52 12.73
C ASP A 20 20.61 1.39 11.48
N LYS A 21 21.21 1.01 10.35
CA LYS A 21 20.99 1.69 9.06
C LYS A 21 19.58 1.46 8.53
N ASP A 22 19.05 0.25 8.71
CA ASP A 22 17.68 -0.10 8.30
C ASP A 22 16.66 0.59 9.22
N LEU A 23 16.90 0.63 10.53
CA LEU A 23 16.08 1.39 11.48
C LEU A 23 16.12 2.90 11.21
N HIS A 24 17.27 3.45 10.85
CA HIS A 24 17.38 4.84 10.41
C HIS A 24 16.54 5.09 9.14
N SER A 25 16.58 4.16 8.19
CA SER A 25 15.73 4.22 6.98
C SER A 25 14.24 4.13 7.35
N LEU A 26 13.87 3.28 8.29
CA LEU A 26 12.50 3.17 8.78
C LEU A 26 12.02 4.48 9.44
N ALA A 27 12.84 5.12 10.27
CA ALA A 27 12.53 6.41 10.87
C ALA A 27 12.29 7.50 9.81
N LEU A 28 13.10 7.54 8.73
CA LEU A 28 12.86 8.42 7.58
C LEU A 28 11.54 8.11 6.86
N GLN A 29 11.18 6.83 6.74
CA GLN A 29 9.91 6.41 6.13
C GLN A 29 8.70 6.80 7.01
N ILE A 30 8.80 6.67 8.34
CA ILE A 30 7.78 7.11 9.28
C ILE A 30 7.58 8.63 9.19
N ASN A 31 8.67 9.41 9.10
CA ASN A 31 8.60 10.85 8.91
C ASN A 31 7.81 11.26 7.65
N ARG A 32 8.09 10.59 6.53
CA ARG A 32 7.36 10.80 5.27
C ARG A 32 5.89 10.41 5.41
N SER A 33 5.62 9.26 6.01
CA SER A 33 4.27 8.74 6.28
C SER A 33 3.44 9.75 7.07
N TYR A 34 3.97 10.27 8.17
CA TYR A 34 3.31 11.30 8.98
C TYR A 34 3.09 12.60 8.20
N SER A 35 4.10 13.05 7.44
CA SER A 35 4.01 14.29 6.66
C SER A 35 2.86 14.27 5.66
N VAL A 36 2.63 13.11 5.02
CA VAL A 36 1.54 12.89 4.06
C VAL A 36 0.20 12.81 4.78
N GLN A 37 0.12 12.05 5.86
CA GLN A 37 -1.12 11.91 6.62
C GLN A 37 -1.59 13.24 7.22
N ARG A 38 -0.66 14.08 7.71
CA ARG A 38 -0.98 15.38 8.31
C ARG A 38 -1.71 16.33 7.36
N VAL A 39 -1.44 16.25 6.05
CA VAL A 39 -2.03 17.15 5.04
C VAL A 39 -3.19 16.50 4.29
N ALA A 40 -3.52 15.25 4.58
CA ALA A 40 -4.56 14.50 3.90
C ALA A 40 -5.94 15.09 4.18
N LYS A 41 -6.72 15.29 3.11
CA LYS A 41 -8.08 15.87 3.19
C LYS A 41 -9.14 14.88 3.65
N CYS A 42 -8.82 13.59 3.80
CA CYS A 42 -9.77 12.62 4.35
C CYS A 42 -10.05 13.00 5.81
N ALA A 43 -11.12 13.76 6.02
CA ALA A 43 -11.57 14.18 7.32
C ALA A 43 -11.78 12.93 8.19
N ALA A 44 -11.08 12.88 9.33
CA ALA A 44 -10.83 11.70 10.17
C ALA A 44 -9.70 10.76 9.70
N ALA A 45 -8.48 11.25 9.49
CA ALA A 45 -7.34 10.37 9.69
C ALA A 45 -7.29 10.02 11.20
N GLY A 46 -7.63 8.78 11.56
CA GLY A 46 -7.49 8.18 12.90
C GLY A 46 -6.04 8.13 13.39
N GLY A 47 -5.12 8.68 12.59
CA GLY A 47 -3.73 8.92 12.94
C GLY A 47 -2.82 7.78 12.51
N LEU A 48 -1.54 7.95 12.81
CA LEU A 48 -0.53 6.93 12.63
C LEU A 48 -0.16 6.40 14.00
N VAL A 49 -0.29 5.09 14.19
CA VAL A 49 0.00 4.42 15.46
C VAL A 49 1.16 3.48 15.25
N LEU A 50 2.26 3.71 15.96
CA LEU A 50 3.36 2.75 16.03
C LEU A 50 3.08 1.84 17.21
N THR A 51 3.08 0.53 16.97
CA THR A 51 2.82 -0.51 17.98
C THR A 51 4.05 -1.40 18.12
N SER A 52 4.17 -2.10 19.24
CA SER A 52 5.39 -2.83 19.59
C SER A 52 6.63 -1.91 19.52
N TYR A 53 6.44 -0.63 19.89
CA TYR A 53 7.45 0.42 19.73
C TYR A 53 8.56 0.28 20.77
N GLY A 54 9.78 0.02 20.31
CA GLY A 54 10.96 -0.24 21.16
C GLY A 54 12.02 0.86 21.12
N ASP A 55 12.99 0.74 22.03
CA ASP A 55 14.03 1.75 22.27
C ASP A 55 14.98 1.93 21.09
N ARG A 56 15.24 0.87 20.30
CA ARG A 56 16.16 0.95 19.14
C ARG A 56 15.56 1.82 18.04
N LEU A 57 14.28 1.63 17.71
CA LEU A 57 13.57 2.52 16.81
C LEU A 57 13.42 3.93 17.41
N ASP A 58 13.14 4.06 18.71
CA ASP A 58 13.01 5.38 19.36
C ASP A 58 14.28 6.22 19.25
N ALA A 59 15.46 5.61 19.48
CA ALA A 59 16.74 6.28 19.32
C ALA A 59 16.94 6.83 17.89
N GLN A 60 16.45 6.14 16.86
CA GLN A 60 16.50 6.63 15.47
C GLN A 60 15.46 7.72 15.22
N MET A 61 14.25 7.57 15.77
CA MET A 61 13.19 8.58 15.67
C MET A 61 13.62 9.90 16.32
N GLN A 62 14.26 9.89 17.48
CA GLN A 62 14.78 11.11 18.12
C GLN A 62 15.83 11.83 17.27
N ARG A 63 16.65 11.09 16.50
CA ARG A 63 17.65 11.65 15.59
C ARG A 63 17.04 12.25 14.34
N VAL A 64 16.10 11.54 13.72
CA VAL A 64 15.50 11.93 12.43
C VAL A 64 14.36 12.94 12.62
N CYS A 65 13.64 12.85 13.73
CA CYS A 65 12.44 13.60 14.05
C CYS A 65 12.46 14.08 15.51
N PRO A 66 13.38 14.99 15.89
CA PRO A 66 13.55 15.44 17.27
C PRO A 66 12.32 16.15 17.87
N HIS A 67 11.34 16.49 17.04
CA HIS A 67 10.09 17.15 17.45
C HIS A 67 8.84 16.29 17.19
N ALA A 68 9.01 14.96 17.08
CA ALA A 68 7.91 14.02 16.87
C ALA A 68 6.93 13.98 18.07
N ASP A 69 7.34 14.44 19.25
CA ASP A 69 6.48 14.64 20.42
C ASP A 69 5.32 15.60 20.17
N ARG A 70 5.47 16.53 19.22
CA ARG A 70 4.46 17.54 18.87
C ARG A 70 3.52 17.09 17.76
N TRP A 71 3.72 15.89 17.22
CA TRP A 71 2.94 15.39 16.11
C TRP A 71 1.51 15.07 16.54
N GLN A 72 0.55 15.58 15.78
CA GLN A 72 -0.87 15.44 16.09
C GLN A 72 -1.37 14.11 15.55
N ARG A 73 -2.18 13.39 16.33
CA ARG A 73 -2.71 12.06 15.95
C ARG A 73 -1.60 11.07 15.57
N PHE A 74 -0.46 11.18 16.25
CA PHE A 74 0.66 10.26 16.14
C PHE A 74 0.85 9.59 17.50
N ARG A 75 0.69 8.27 17.56
CA ARG A 75 0.81 7.49 18.80
C ARG A 75 1.98 6.54 18.72
N ARG A 76 2.66 6.35 19.84
CA ARG A 76 3.75 5.39 20.02
C ARG A 76 3.37 4.52 21.20
N GLU A 77 3.13 3.25 20.95
CA GLU A 77 2.63 2.30 21.92
C GLU A 77 3.60 1.13 22.02
N GLN A 78 4.02 0.81 23.25
CA GLN A 78 4.84 -0.38 23.49
C GLN A 78 4.04 -1.68 23.29
N ALA A 79 2.72 -1.63 23.48
CA ALA A 79 1.84 -2.78 23.30
C ALA A 79 1.69 -3.15 21.82
N SER A 80 1.42 -4.44 21.57
CA SER A 80 1.10 -4.95 20.23
C SER A 80 -0.24 -4.42 19.75
N TYR A 81 -0.38 -4.27 18.42
CA TYR A 81 -1.64 -3.94 17.78
C TYR A 81 -2.79 -4.91 18.14
N THR A 82 -2.48 -6.18 18.43
CA THR A 82 -3.47 -7.18 18.86
C THR A 82 -4.03 -6.94 20.26
N THR A 83 -3.30 -6.23 21.11
CA THR A 83 -3.77 -5.81 22.44
C THR A 83 -4.59 -4.52 22.36
N LEU A 84 -4.25 -3.64 21.44
CA LEU A 84 -4.83 -2.29 21.34
C LEU A 84 -6.12 -2.24 20.53
N PHE A 85 -6.30 -3.15 19.58
CA PHE A 85 -7.43 -3.15 18.67
C PHE A 85 -8.13 -4.51 18.64
N PRO A 86 -9.47 -4.54 18.52
CA PRO A 86 -10.22 -5.78 18.43
C PRO A 86 -9.89 -6.50 17.11
N ARG A 87 -9.71 -7.82 17.19
CA ARG A 87 -9.21 -8.65 16.08
C ARG A 87 -10.06 -8.51 14.82
N GLU A 88 -11.38 -8.45 14.95
CA GLU A 88 -12.34 -8.33 13.86
C GLU A 88 -12.19 -7.05 13.03
N LYS A 89 -11.61 -5.99 13.61
CA LYS A 89 -11.32 -4.74 12.91
C LYS A 89 -9.95 -4.72 12.23
N LEU A 90 -9.10 -5.71 12.47
CA LEU A 90 -7.73 -5.73 11.94
C LEU A 90 -7.69 -6.32 10.53
N VAL A 91 -6.98 -5.63 9.64
CA VAL A 91 -6.54 -6.16 8.34
C VAL A 91 -5.03 -5.93 8.23
N TYR A 92 -4.25 -7.00 8.17
CA TYR A 92 -2.81 -6.92 8.01
C TYR A 92 -2.43 -6.90 6.52
N LEU A 93 -1.75 -5.83 6.09
CA LEU A 93 -1.32 -5.68 4.71
C LEU A 93 0.01 -6.39 4.47
N SER A 94 0.01 -7.33 3.52
CA SER A 94 1.19 -8.06 3.12
C SER A 94 1.20 -8.31 1.62
N ALA A 95 2.38 -8.21 0.99
CA ALA A 95 2.55 -8.51 -0.43
C ALA A 95 2.44 -10.02 -0.74
N ASP A 96 2.50 -10.87 0.28
CA ASP A 96 2.40 -12.33 0.17
C ASP A 96 0.98 -12.86 0.45
N ALA A 97 0.03 -11.98 0.80
CA ALA A 97 -1.36 -12.39 1.01
C ALA A 97 -2.04 -12.80 -0.30
N GLU A 98 -2.98 -13.75 -0.22
CA GLU A 98 -3.77 -14.19 -1.38
C GLU A 98 -4.83 -13.15 -1.75
N ASP A 99 -5.62 -12.72 -0.77
CA ASP A 99 -6.71 -11.75 -0.97
C ASP A 99 -6.18 -10.39 -1.41
N VAL A 100 -6.90 -9.75 -2.34
CA VAL A 100 -6.59 -8.40 -2.84
C VAL A 100 -7.50 -7.39 -2.18
N LEU A 101 -6.92 -6.31 -1.66
CA LEU A 101 -7.67 -5.21 -1.05
C LEU A 101 -8.34 -4.36 -2.14
N GLU A 102 -9.64 -4.57 -2.36
CA GLU A 102 -10.40 -3.85 -3.39
C GLU A 102 -10.87 -2.46 -2.92
N THR A 103 -11.22 -2.31 -1.64
CA THR A 103 -11.68 -1.04 -1.07
C THR A 103 -11.23 -0.92 0.38
N LEU A 104 -11.08 0.31 0.89
CA LEU A 104 -10.98 0.52 2.33
C LEU A 104 -12.37 0.46 2.98
N GLU A 105 -12.45 -0.34 4.03
CA GLU A 105 -13.65 -0.57 4.84
C GLU A 105 -13.72 0.51 5.95
N PRO A 106 -14.92 1.06 6.24
CA PRO A 106 -15.13 1.86 7.43
C PRO A 106 -14.83 1.06 8.71
N ASP A 107 -14.45 1.74 9.80
CA ASP A 107 -14.20 1.14 11.12
C ASP A 107 -13.18 -0.02 11.11
N THR A 108 -12.23 0.04 10.17
CA THR A 108 -11.18 -0.97 9.97
C THR A 108 -9.80 -0.38 10.23
N VAL A 109 -8.94 -1.17 10.86
CA VAL A 109 -7.57 -0.83 11.23
C VAL A 109 -6.62 -1.57 10.30
N TYR A 110 -5.91 -0.81 9.46
CA TYR A 110 -4.95 -1.37 8.51
C TYR A 110 -3.55 -1.41 9.13
N VAL A 111 -3.02 -2.61 9.29
CA VAL A 111 -1.71 -2.87 9.88
C VAL A 111 -0.68 -3.06 8.77
N ILE A 112 0.46 -2.39 8.90
CA ILE A 112 1.59 -2.43 7.97
C ILE A 112 2.82 -2.86 8.76
N GLY A 113 3.54 -3.88 8.28
CA GLY A 113 4.81 -4.27 8.89
C GLY A 113 5.84 -3.14 8.76
N ALA A 114 6.31 -2.59 9.89
CA ALA A 114 7.35 -1.57 9.93
C ALA A 114 8.72 -2.24 9.78
N LEU A 115 8.99 -2.79 8.60
CA LEU A 115 10.17 -3.61 8.31
C LEU A 115 10.90 -3.09 7.06
N VAL A 116 12.20 -2.88 7.19
CA VAL A 116 13.10 -2.54 6.09
C VAL A 116 14.09 -3.68 5.88
N ASP A 117 13.67 -4.68 5.11
CA ASP A 117 14.44 -5.92 4.89
C ASP A 117 14.83 -6.16 3.43
N ARG A 118 14.44 -5.25 2.52
CA ARG A 118 14.61 -5.40 1.07
C ARG A 118 13.99 -6.70 0.53
N ASN A 119 12.93 -7.20 1.17
CA ASN A 119 12.25 -8.46 0.89
C ASN A 119 13.14 -9.71 1.07
N HIS A 120 14.01 -9.70 2.09
CA HIS A 120 14.78 -10.88 2.48
C HIS A 120 13.91 -11.88 3.27
N HIS A 121 12.93 -11.40 4.04
CA HIS A 121 12.04 -12.21 4.87
C HIS A 121 10.67 -12.39 4.22
N LYS A 122 10.62 -13.17 3.13
CA LYS A 122 9.37 -13.52 2.45
C LYS A 122 8.40 -14.20 3.42
N ASN A 123 7.11 -13.92 3.27
CA ASN A 123 6.00 -14.45 4.06
C ASN A 123 5.99 -14.08 5.55
N LEU A 124 7.01 -13.39 6.08
CA LEU A 124 7.15 -13.18 7.53
C LEU A 124 5.92 -12.51 8.16
N THR A 125 5.50 -11.37 7.59
CA THR A 125 4.37 -10.60 8.11
C THR A 125 3.04 -11.30 7.82
N HIS A 126 2.92 -11.97 6.68
CA HIS A 126 1.73 -12.74 6.31
C HIS A 126 1.53 -13.92 7.26
N GLN A 127 2.56 -14.74 7.50
CA GLN A 127 2.52 -15.88 8.40
C GLN A 127 2.15 -15.47 9.83
N ARG A 128 2.82 -14.43 10.38
CA ARG A 128 2.51 -13.92 11.72
C ARG A 128 1.05 -13.49 11.85
N ALA A 129 0.51 -12.78 10.87
CA ALA A 129 -0.88 -12.34 10.90
C ALA A 129 -1.86 -13.53 10.78
N THR A 130 -1.60 -14.48 9.88
CA THR A 130 -2.42 -15.67 9.67
C THR A 130 -2.44 -16.58 10.89
N GLU A 131 -1.30 -16.78 11.56
CA GLU A 131 -1.20 -17.55 12.82
C GLU A 131 -2.05 -16.95 13.95
N LEU A 132 -2.23 -15.62 13.94
CA LEU A 132 -3.08 -14.89 14.88
C LEU A 132 -4.57 -14.88 14.46
N GLY A 133 -4.90 -15.50 13.31
CA GLY A 133 -6.26 -15.50 12.75
C GLY A 133 -6.73 -14.11 12.31
N ILE A 134 -5.81 -13.25 11.88
CA ILE A 134 -6.10 -11.89 11.42
C ILE A 134 -6.29 -11.90 9.91
N ARG A 135 -7.28 -11.16 9.40
CA ARG A 135 -7.49 -11.00 7.96
C ARG A 135 -6.23 -10.39 7.33
N THR A 136 -5.77 -10.93 6.21
CA THR A 136 -4.63 -10.39 5.47
C THR A 136 -5.03 -10.02 4.05
N ALA A 137 -4.48 -8.95 3.51
CA ALA A 137 -4.70 -8.58 2.12
C ALA A 137 -3.46 -7.95 1.49
N GLN A 138 -3.29 -8.11 0.18
CA GLN A 138 -2.29 -7.41 -0.62
C GLN A 138 -2.92 -6.17 -1.28
N LEU A 139 -2.12 -5.14 -1.53
CA LEU A 139 -2.56 -4.02 -2.37
C LEU A 139 -2.76 -4.48 -3.82
N PRO A 140 -3.68 -3.88 -4.59
CA PRO A 140 -3.98 -4.26 -5.98
C PRO A 140 -2.89 -3.80 -6.98
N ILE A 141 -1.61 -3.95 -6.62
CA ILE A 141 -0.44 -3.43 -7.37
C ILE A 141 -0.34 -4.02 -8.78
N ARG A 142 -0.73 -5.30 -8.96
CA ARG A 142 -0.57 -6.03 -10.23
C ARG A 142 -1.31 -5.35 -11.38
N SER A 143 -2.42 -4.70 -11.09
CA SER A 143 -3.25 -4.03 -12.09
C SER A 143 -2.68 -2.69 -12.56
N PHE A 144 -1.70 -2.12 -11.85
CA PHE A 144 -1.25 -0.72 -12.07
C PHE A 144 0.27 -0.54 -12.21
N VAL A 145 1.06 -1.60 -12.04
CA VAL A 145 2.54 -1.54 -12.08
C VAL A 145 3.06 -2.64 -13.02
N ALA A 146 3.29 -2.35 -14.31
CA ALA A 146 4.06 -3.29 -15.12
C ALA A 146 5.53 -3.23 -14.75
N THR A 147 6.11 -4.43 -14.68
CA THR A 147 7.55 -4.64 -14.85
C THR A 147 8.45 -4.30 -13.68
N SER A 148 7.94 -4.24 -12.44
CA SER A 148 8.84 -4.35 -11.28
C SER A 148 8.83 -5.77 -10.72
N HIS A 149 9.95 -6.49 -10.88
CA HIS A 149 10.19 -7.77 -10.18
C HIS A 149 10.08 -7.64 -8.65
N ARG A 150 10.16 -6.41 -8.12
CA ARG A 150 9.95 -6.11 -6.70
C ARG A 150 8.52 -5.64 -6.47
N ARG A 151 7.68 -6.60 -6.06
CA ARG A 151 6.29 -6.40 -5.65
C ARG A 151 6.14 -5.81 -4.24
N VAL A 152 7.24 -5.70 -3.51
CA VAL A 152 7.27 -5.20 -2.13
C VAL A 152 7.54 -3.70 -2.14
N LEU A 153 6.59 -2.95 -1.58
CA LEU A 153 6.69 -1.52 -1.38
C LEU A 153 7.32 -1.20 -0.02
N THR A 154 7.91 -0.02 0.09
CA THR A 154 8.39 0.50 1.38
C THR A 154 7.21 0.96 2.23
N VAL A 155 7.41 1.05 3.55
CA VAL A 155 6.37 1.42 4.53
C VAL A 155 5.68 2.72 4.14
N ASN A 156 6.47 3.75 3.80
CA ASN A 156 5.93 5.06 3.43
C ASN A 156 5.05 5.01 2.17
N HIS A 157 5.44 4.23 1.15
CA HIS A 157 4.63 4.14 -0.07
C HIS A 157 3.28 3.48 0.22
N VAL A 158 3.23 2.44 1.07
CA VAL A 158 1.96 1.83 1.48
C VAL A 158 1.08 2.86 2.20
N VAL A 159 1.63 3.61 3.15
CA VAL A 159 0.89 4.67 3.86
C VAL A 159 0.39 5.75 2.89
N GLU A 160 1.24 6.21 1.97
CA GLU A 160 0.91 7.20 0.94
C GLU A 160 -0.23 6.72 0.04
N ILE A 161 -0.16 5.48 -0.45
CA ILE A 161 -1.21 4.87 -1.29
C ILE A 161 -2.55 4.84 -0.55
N LEU A 162 -2.57 4.31 0.68
CA LEU A 162 -3.82 4.23 1.46
C LEU A 162 -4.40 5.62 1.75
N THR A 163 -3.53 6.58 2.04
CA THR A 163 -3.93 7.97 2.31
C THR A 163 -4.51 8.64 1.06
N HIS A 164 -3.89 8.46 -0.10
CA HIS A 164 -4.40 8.99 -1.37
C HIS A 164 -5.69 8.29 -1.80
N TRP A 165 -5.77 6.97 -1.69
CA TRP A 165 -7.01 6.24 -1.94
C TRP A 165 -8.12 6.72 -0.99
N CYS A 166 -7.77 7.07 0.25
CA CYS A 166 -8.74 7.61 1.20
C CYS A 166 -9.36 8.95 0.73
N GLY A 167 -8.63 9.75 -0.06
CA GLY A 167 -9.14 11.00 -0.64
C GLY A 167 -9.89 10.81 -1.96
N HIS A 168 -9.49 9.84 -2.78
CA HIS A 168 -9.92 9.73 -4.18
C HIS A 168 -10.80 8.52 -4.50
N ARG A 169 -10.76 7.46 -3.68
CA ARG A 169 -11.39 6.15 -3.95
C ARG A 169 -10.94 5.52 -5.28
N ASP A 170 -9.73 5.84 -5.72
CA ASP A 170 -9.16 5.39 -6.99
C ASP A 170 -7.74 4.86 -6.73
N TRP A 171 -7.55 3.56 -6.98
CA TRP A 171 -6.25 2.89 -6.81
C TRP A 171 -5.22 3.40 -7.81
N GLN A 172 -5.59 3.61 -9.07
CA GLN A 172 -4.68 4.09 -10.09
C GLN A 172 -4.14 5.47 -9.71
N GLN A 173 -5.02 6.39 -9.31
CA GLN A 173 -4.62 7.71 -8.85
C GLN A 173 -3.76 7.64 -7.58
N ALA A 174 -4.10 6.75 -6.64
CA ALA A 174 -3.32 6.55 -5.43
C ALA A 174 -1.88 6.05 -5.73
N PHE A 175 -1.74 5.08 -6.63
CA PHE A 175 -0.43 4.59 -7.06
C PHE A 175 0.37 5.65 -7.81
N LEU A 176 -0.28 6.44 -8.69
CA LEU A 176 0.35 7.53 -9.44
C LEU A 176 0.92 8.64 -8.54
N ASN A 177 0.24 8.93 -7.44
CA ASN A 177 0.67 9.95 -6.49
C ASN A 177 1.78 9.46 -5.55
N ALA A 178 1.74 8.18 -5.15
CA ALA A 178 2.66 7.62 -4.16
C ALA A 178 3.93 7.00 -4.76
N ILE A 179 3.87 6.48 -5.99
CA ILE A 179 4.98 5.76 -6.61
C ILE A 179 5.58 6.63 -7.73
N PRO A 180 6.92 6.79 -7.81
CA PRO A 180 7.55 7.53 -8.90
C PRO A 180 7.14 6.99 -10.27
N GLN A 181 6.71 7.88 -11.18
CA GLN A 181 6.13 7.55 -12.49
C GLN A 181 6.93 6.53 -13.32
N ARG A 182 8.27 6.56 -13.22
CA ARG A 182 9.16 5.58 -13.89
C ARG A 182 8.92 4.12 -13.51
N LYS A 183 8.15 3.86 -12.45
CA LYS A 183 7.80 2.51 -11.98
C LYS A 183 6.36 2.12 -12.32
N LEU A 184 5.59 2.97 -13.01
CA LEU A 184 4.17 2.73 -13.28
C LEU A 184 3.95 2.40 -14.75
N THR A 185 2.89 1.66 -15.03
CA THR A 185 2.41 1.44 -16.40
C THR A 185 1.69 2.65 -16.97
N ALA A 186 1.76 2.79 -18.30
CA ALA A 186 0.80 3.61 -19.02
C ALA A 186 -0.64 3.11 -18.72
N PRO A 187 -1.62 4.02 -18.53
CA PRO A 187 -3.02 3.65 -18.36
C PRO A 187 -3.48 2.76 -19.53
N GLN A 188 -3.97 1.55 -19.23
CA GLN A 188 -4.80 0.82 -20.19
C GLN A 188 -6.22 1.40 -20.12
N PRO A 189 -6.81 1.86 -21.22
CA PRO A 189 -8.20 2.29 -21.20
C PRO A 189 -9.07 1.10 -20.80
N ALA A 190 -10.05 1.34 -19.91
CA ALA A 190 -11.02 0.34 -19.53
C ALA A 190 -11.72 -0.19 -20.79
N SER A 191 -11.58 -1.48 -21.08
CA SER A 191 -12.28 -2.11 -22.19
C SER A 191 -13.78 -2.06 -21.87
N THR A 192 -14.50 -1.15 -22.52
CA THR A 192 -15.94 -1.22 -22.64
C THR A 192 -16.27 -2.48 -23.42
N ALA A 193 -16.69 -3.53 -22.71
CA ALA A 193 -17.41 -4.63 -23.31
C ALA A 193 -18.77 -4.09 -23.77
N VAL A 194 -18.85 -3.74 -25.04
CA VAL A 194 -20.12 -3.69 -25.77
C VAL A 194 -19.90 -4.59 -26.97
N GLY A 195 -20.52 -5.76 -26.92
CA GLY A 195 -20.71 -6.57 -28.12
C GLY A 195 -21.69 -5.85 -29.03
N GLU A 196 -21.37 -5.78 -30.31
CA GLU A 196 -22.37 -5.71 -31.36
C GLU A 196 -21.80 -6.33 -32.64
N GLU A 197 -22.67 -7.12 -33.26
CA GLU A 197 -22.42 -8.01 -34.38
C GLU A 197 -22.25 -7.25 -35.71
N THR A 198 -21.50 -7.89 -36.61
CA THR A 198 -21.67 -7.96 -38.07
C THR A 198 -22.03 -6.69 -38.85
N THR A 199 -21.19 -6.33 -39.82
CA THR A 199 -21.62 -6.34 -41.23
C THR A 199 -20.41 -6.57 -42.13
N GLU A 200 -20.45 -7.66 -42.89
CA GLU A 200 -19.63 -7.85 -44.08
C GLU A 200 -20.13 -6.89 -45.16
N GLU A 201 -19.26 -6.05 -45.71
CA GLU A 201 -19.47 -5.45 -47.03
C GLU A 201 -18.28 -5.76 -47.92
N GLN A 202 -18.59 -6.50 -48.99
CA GLN A 202 -17.75 -6.73 -50.16
C GLN A 202 -17.77 -5.49 -51.05
N GLN A 203 -16.61 -5.06 -51.57
CA GLN A 203 -16.35 -4.94 -53.02
C GLN A 203 -14.88 -4.54 -53.24
N HIS A 204 -14.10 -5.43 -53.88
CA HIS A 204 -13.61 -5.29 -55.25
C HIS A 204 -12.65 -4.12 -55.47
N ASP A 205 -11.39 -4.45 -55.74
CA ASP A 205 -10.82 -4.01 -57.02
C ASP A 205 -9.97 -5.14 -57.61
N ASN A 206 -10.19 -5.32 -58.92
CA ASN A 206 -9.51 -6.28 -59.79
C ASN A 206 -8.05 -5.88 -59.99
N ASP A 207 -7.22 -6.88 -60.29
CA ASP A 207 -6.36 -6.93 -61.48
C ASP A 207 -5.19 -7.88 -61.20
N ASP A 208 -5.18 -9.06 -61.83
CA ASP A 208 -4.09 -9.47 -62.73
C ASP A 208 -4.43 -10.81 -63.40
N GLU A 209 -4.90 -10.74 -64.66
CA GLU A 209 -4.93 -11.90 -65.56
C GLU A 209 -3.51 -12.13 -66.11
N GLY A 210 -2.89 -13.23 -65.69
CA GLY A 210 -1.68 -13.78 -66.29
C GLY A 210 -1.88 -15.23 -66.68
N SER A 211 -2.52 -15.47 -67.82
CA SER A 211 -2.80 -16.80 -68.39
C SER A 211 -1.51 -17.57 -68.71
N SER A 212 -1.53 -18.87 -68.43
CA SER A 212 -0.47 -19.82 -68.77
C SER A 212 -0.35 -20.04 -70.28
N ILE A 213 0.89 -20.07 -70.77
CA ILE A 213 1.39 -21.09 -71.72
C ILE A 213 2.77 -21.52 -71.24
#